data_AF-A0A699YBP4-F1
#
_entry.id   AF-A0A699YBP4-F1
#
_cell.length_a   1.000
_cell.length_b   1.000
_cell.length_c   1.000
_cell.angle_alpha   90.00
_cell.angle_beta   90.00
_cell.angle_gamma   90.00
#
_symmetry.space_group_name_H-M   'P 1'
#
loop_
_entity.id
_entity.type
_entity.pdbx_description
1 polymer ?
#
loop_
_entity_poly.entity_id
_entity_poly.type
_entity_poly.pdbx_seq_one_letter_code
_entity_poly.pdbx_strand_id
1 'polypeptide(L)'
;MNPAQLLDFNVPLDVPLLEATVDLMYGAGTPEQILESVIRYKWGALPLEQREGIKTFLSNLIIRYSSDEATFRREATFVNKLNVILVQILKHDWPVRWKTFIPDIVSASRTSETLCENSMRIFKLLSEEVFEFSRLDLTQAKTKELKVNLNSEFGLIHELCVFVLCNTRKPDLIRSTLDTLSVYLTWVPLGYIFESNLLHFLLQLFPQPAFRNVALQCLTEVGMLVVGPEFNSQFITFYTVFMTQLQQVVPPNTNIPEAYERGADEQQKFVQNLALFFTGFFKAHISLLESTPETHAMLIVGLDYL
;
A
#
# COMPACT_ATOMS: atom_id res chain seq x y z
N MET A 1 16.92 -16.41 -28.09
CA MET A 1 15.59 -17.04 -28.03
C MET A 1 14.54 -15.95 -28.17
N ASN A 2 13.42 -16.18 -28.87
CA ASN A 2 12.38 -15.16 -29.08
C ASN A 2 11.25 -15.32 -28.05
N PRO A 3 11.15 -14.46 -27.02
CA PRO A 3 10.13 -14.59 -25.99
C PRO A 3 8.69 -14.53 -26.52
N ALA A 4 8.47 -13.94 -27.71
CA ALA A 4 7.14 -13.87 -28.32
C ALA A 4 6.54 -15.25 -28.63
N GLN A 5 7.36 -16.31 -28.70
CA GLN A 5 6.86 -17.68 -28.86
C GLN A 5 6.01 -18.15 -27.65
N LEU A 6 6.21 -17.57 -26.46
CA LEU A 6 5.38 -17.86 -25.29
C LEU A 6 3.92 -17.42 -25.48
N LEU A 7 3.69 -16.44 -26.37
CA LEU A 7 2.36 -15.91 -26.70
C LEU A 7 1.63 -16.69 -27.80
N ASP A 8 2.23 -17.71 -28.42
CA ASP A 8 1.53 -18.52 -29.42
C ASP A 8 0.49 -19.43 -28.74
N PHE A 9 -0.78 -19.04 -28.80
CA PHE A 9 -1.89 -19.73 -28.16
C PHE A 9 -2.20 -21.14 -28.72
N ASN A 10 -1.51 -21.58 -29.78
CA ASN A 10 -1.73 -22.88 -30.41
C ASN A 10 -0.74 -23.98 -29.97
N VAL A 11 0.28 -23.65 -29.16
CA VAL A 11 1.32 -24.61 -28.72
C VAL A 11 1.46 -24.65 -27.18
N PRO A 12 1.92 -25.78 -26.60
CA PRO A 12 2.27 -25.87 -25.17
C PRO A 12 3.32 -24.83 -24.77
N LEU A 13 3.26 -24.34 -23.52
CA LEU A 13 4.21 -23.33 -23.03
C LEU A 13 5.63 -23.91 -22.90
N ASP A 14 6.60 -23.21 -23.48
CA ASP A 14 8.03 -23.53 -23.37
C ASP A 14 8.58 -22.97 -22.03
N VAL A 15 8.75 -23.85 -21.05
CA VAL A 15 9.19 -23.48 -19.69
C VAL A 15 10.65 -23.00 -19.64
N PRO A 16 11.63 -23.67 -20.29
CA PRO A 16 12.98 -23.13 -20.40
C PRO A 16 13.03 -21.73 -21.04
N LEU A 17 12.18 -21.48 -22.04
CA LEU A 17 12.06 -20.15 -22.63
C LEU A 17 11.47 -19.12 -21.66
N LEU A 18 10.53 -19.53 -20.79
CA LEU A 18 9.97 -18.68 -19.74
C LEU A 18 11.05 -18.28 -18.72
N GLU A 19 11.86 -19.24 -18.26
CA GLU A 19 12.98 -19.00 -17.35
C GLU A 19 14.00 -18.05 -17.98
N ALA A 20 14.39 -18.29 -19.25
CA ALA A 20 15.26 -17.39 -19.99
C ALA A 20 14.64 -15.99 -20.19
N THR A 21 13.32 -15.91 -20.33
CA THR A 21 12.58 -14.63 -20.45
C THR A 21 12.62 -13.86 -19.14
N VAL A 22 12.54 -14.55 -18.00
CA VAL A 22 12.72 -13.94 -16.67
C VAL A 22 14.13 -13.39 -16.50
N ASP A 23 15.15 -14.13 -16.92
CA ASP A 23 16.54 -13.65 -16.86
C ASP A 23 16.78 -12.43 -17.76
N LEU A 24 16.05 -12.32 -18.86
CA LEU A 24 16.10 -11.17 -19.78
C LEU A 24 15.37 -9.92 -19.26
N MET A 25 14.61 -10.00 -18.17
CA MET A 25 13.91 -8.84 -17.57
C MET A 25 14.86 -7.76 -17.02
N TYR A 26 16.17 -8.03 -16.96
CA TYR A 26 17.22 -7.03 -16.76
C TYR A 26 17.26 -5.95 -17.87
N GLY A 27 16.58 -6.17 -19.02
CA GLY A 27 16.47 -5.23 -20.13
C GLY A 27 15.12 -4.51 -20.25
N ALA A 28 14.95 -3.73 -21.34
CA ALA A 28 13.76 -2.93 -21.58
C ALA A 28 12.55 -3.76 -22.05
N GLY A 29 11.46 -3.72 -21.27
CA GLY A 29 10.05 -3.79 -21.67
C GLY A 29 9.47 -5.12 -22.18
N THR A 30 10.13 -5.79 -23.12
CA THR A 30 9.51 -6.90 -23.86
C THR A 30 9.33 -8.21 -23.08
N PRO A 31 10.27 -8.66 -22.22
CA PRO A 31 10.14 -9.96 -21.55
C PRO A 31 9.08 -9.97 -20.43
N GLU A 32 8.96 -8.85 -19.71
CA GLU A 32 7.99 -8.65 -18.62
C GLU A 32 6.55 -8.68 -19.13
N GLN A 33 6.24 -7.91 -20.16
CA GLN A 33 4.91 -7.87 -20.79
C GLN A 33 4.48 -9.24 -21.33
N ILE A 34 5.43 -10.02 -21.81
CA ILE A 34 5.18 -11.38 -22.32
C ILE A 34 4.84 -12.31 -21.16
N LEU A 35 5.61 -12.27 -20.07
CA LEU A 35 5.35 -13.08 -18.88
C LEU A 35 4.00 -12.72 -18.23
N GLU A 36 3.70 -11.44 -18.10
CA GLU A 36 2.39 -10.97 -17.64
C GLU A 36 1.26 -11.49 -18.53
N SER A 37 1.42 -11.45 -19.85
CA SER A 37 0.42 -11.96 -20.80
C SER A 37 0.25 -13.48 -20.68
N VAL A 38 1.34 -14.23 -20.50
CA VAL A 38 1.28 -15.69 -20.28
C VAL A 38 0.50 -16.01 -19.01
N ILE A 39 0.80 -15.31 -17.90
CA ILE A 39 0.08 -15.50 -16.64
C ILE A 39 -1.40 -15.13 -16.82
N ARG A 40 -1.66 -13.95 -17.38
CA ARG A 40 -3.02 -13.43 -17.55
C ARG A 40 -3.91 -14.35 -18.39
N TYR A 41 -3.39 -14.88 -19.51
CA TYR A 41 -4.22 -15.57 -20.50
C TYR A 41 -4.05 -17.10 -20.54
N LYS A 42 -2.91 -17.64 -20.11
CA LYS A 42 -2.60 -19.08 -20.20
C LYS A 42 -2.36 -19.77 -18.88
N TRP A 43 -2.33 -19.07 -17.74
CA TRP A 43 -1.99 -19.69 -16.45
C TRP A 43 -2.84 -20.93 -16.13
N GLY A 44 -4.15 -20.87 -16.36
CA GLY A 44 -5.05 -22.00 -16.14
C GLY A 44 -4.79 -23.23 -17.02
N ALA A 45 -4.18 -23.04 -18.20
CA ALA A 45 -3.85 -24.10 -19.14
C ALA A 45 -2.52 -24.80 -18.81
N LEU A 46 -1.70 -24.21 -17.95
CA LEU A 46 -0.41 -24.80 -17.56
C LEU A 46 -0.60 -26.02 -16.65
N PRO A 47 0.18 -27.09 -16.87
CA PRO A 47 0.33 -28.19 -15.93
C PRO A 47 0.62 -27.69 -14.51
N LEU A 48 0.07 -28.39 -13.51
CA LEU A 48 0.21 -27.98 -12.10
C LEU A 48 1.68 -27.87 -11.70
N GLU A 49 2.50 -28.85 -12.08
CA GLU A 49 3.95 -28.87 -11.79
C GLU A 49 4.67 -27.62 -12.33
N GLN A 50 4.33 -27.17 -13.54
CA GLN A 50 4.93 -25.97 -14.13
C GLN A 50 4.52 -24.70 -13.37
N ARG A 51 3.25 -24.61 -12.96
CA ARG A 51 2.78 -23.47 -12.14
C ARG A 51 3.51 -23.41 -10.80
N GLU A 52 3.63 -24.54 -10.11
CA GLU A 52 4.36 -24.62 -8.84
C GLU A 52 5.86 -24.31 -9.03
N GLY A 53 6.46 -24.75 -10.13
CA GLY A 53 7.83 -24.40 -10.52
C GLY A 53 8.01 -22.90 -10.69
N ILE A 54 7.13 -22.24 -11.45
CA ILE A 54 7.17 -20.77 -11.68
C ILE A 54 6.99 -20.02 -10.36
N LYS A 55 6.03 -20.42 -9.52
CA LYS A 55 5.82 -19.80 -8.19
C LYS A 55 7.08 -19.89 -7.34
N THR A 56 7.65 -21.08 -7.25
CA THR A 56 8.83 -21.36 -6.43
C THR A 56 10.03 -20.56 -6.92
N PHE A 57 10.26 -20.58 -8.24
CA PHE A 57 11.32 -19.82 -8.88
C PHE A 57 11.18 -18.31 -8.63
N LEU A 58 10.00 -17.74 -8.88
CA LEU A 58 9.74 -16.31 -8.66
C LEU A 58 9.92 -15.91 -7.19
N SER A 59 9.39 -16.73 -6.26
CA SER A 59 9.51 -16.48 -4.82
C SER A 59 10.98 -16.50 -4.37
N ASN A 60 11.76 -17.49 -4.84
CA ASN A 60 13.19 -17.57 -4.55
C ASN A 60 13.97 -16.40 -5.13
N LEU A 61 13.60 -15.93 -6.33
CA LEU A 61 14.22 -14.78 -6.96
C LEU A 61 13.95 -13.50 -6.16
N ILE A 62 12.69 -13.27 -5.77
CA ILE A 62 12.30 -12.14 -4.91
C ILE A 62 13.06 -12.18 -3.59
N ILE A 63 13.13 -13.34 -2.93
CA ILE A 63 13.89 -13.51 -1.69
C ILE A 63 15.36 -13.15 -1.92
N ARG A 64 16.00 -13.75 -2.93
CA ARG A 64 17.42 -13.52 -3.25
C ARG A 64 17.76 -12.04 -3.42
N TYR A 65 16.95 -11.29 -4.16
CA TYR A 65 17.19 -9.87 -4.41
C TYR A 65 16.74 -8.95 -3.27
N SER A 66 15.93 -9.46 -2.33
CA SER A 66 15.42 -8.69 -1.19
C SER A 66 16.09 -9.04 0.14
N SER A 67 16.97 -10.05 0.18
CA SER A 67 17.70 -10.45 1.40
C SER A 67 18.90 -9.56 1.74
N ASP A 68 19.55 -8.94 0.74
CA ASP A 68 20.70 -8.06 0.91
C ASP A 68 20.33 -6.61 0.55
N GLU A 69 20.65 -5.66 1.43
CA GLU A 69 20.23 -4.27 1.28
C GLU A 69 20.88 -3.59 0.07
N ALA A 70 22.17 -3.81 -0.18
CA ALA A 70 22.85 -3.20 -1.32
C ALA A 70 22.25 -3.68 -2.65
N THR A 71 21.99 -4.98 -2.75
CA THR A 71 21.35 -5.60 -3.91
C THR A 71 19.90 -5.12 -4.07
N PHE A 72 19.12 -5.09 -2.98
CA PHE A 72 17.72 -4.65 -3.01
C PHE A 72 17.57 -3.20 -3.46
N ARG A 73 18.50 -2.32 -3.06
CA ARG A 73 18.52 -0.92 -3.49
C ARG A 73 18.97 -0.79 -4.94
N ARG A 74 20.04 -1.50 -5.36
CA ARG A 74 20.56 -1.44 -6.73
C ARG A 74 19.56 -1.98 -7.76
N GLU A 75 18.86 -3.06 -7.41
CA GLU A 75 17.94 -3.77 -8.31
C GLU A 75 16.47 -3.42 -8.03
N ALA A 76 16.19 -2.28 -7.38
CA ALA A 76 14.84 -1.94 -6.90
C ALA A 76 13.78 -1.97 -8.00
N THR A 77 14.11 -1.49 -9.20
CA THR A 77 13.21 -1.55 -10.37
C THR A 77 12.90 -2.99 -10.76
N PHE A 78 13.92 -3.84 -10.83
CA PHE A 78 13.74 -5.24 -11.20
C PHE A 78 12.90 -5.99 -10.15
N VAL A 79 13.18 -5.79 -8.86
CA VAL A 79 12.37 -6.38 -7.78
C VAL A 79 10.92 -5.93 -7.85
N ASN A 80 10.66 -4.65 -8.17
CA ASN A 80 9.30 -4.17 -8.35
C ASN A 80 8.56 -4.90 -9.48
N LYS A 81 9.23 -5.17 -10.60
CA LYS A 81 8.66 -5.97 -11.71
C LYS A 81 8.32 -7.39 -11.26
N LEU A 82 9.22 -8.03 -10.50
CA LEU A 82 8.97 -9.35 -9.92
C LEU A 82 7.74 -9.35 -9.00
N ASN A 83 7.57 -8.30 -8.18
CA ASN A 83 6.40 -8.16 -7.31
C ASN A 83 5.10 -8.02 -8.12
N VAL A 84 5.10 -7.23 -9.20
CA VAL A 84 3.93 -7.10 -10.10
C VAL A 84 3.55 -8.45 -10.69
N ILE A 85 4.53 -9.20 -11.22
CA ILE A 85 4.33 -10.55 -11.75
C ILE A 85 3.77 -11.49 -10.68
N LEU A 86 4.32 -11.44 -9.45
CA LEU A 86 3.84 -12.25 -8.33
C LEU A 86 2.37 -11.95 -8.05
N VAL A 87 1.98 -10.66 -8.00
CA VAL A 87 0.58 -10.27 -7.77
C VAL A 87 -0.33 -10.74 -8.91
N GLN A 88 0.13 -10.73 -10.17
CA GLN A 88 -0.65 -11.33 -11.26
C GLN A 88 -0.87 -12.83 -11.04
N ILE A 89 0.12 -13.59 -10.55
CA ILE A 89 -0.06 -15.00 -10.19
C ILE A 89 -1.06 -15.16 -9.03
N LEU A 90 -0.98 -14.30 -8.01
CA LEU A 90 -1.90 -14.34 -6.86
C LEU A 90 -3.35 -14.14 -7.27
N LYS A 91 -3.64 -13.26 -8.25
CA LYS A 91 -5.01 -13.08 -8.78
C LYS A 91 -5.60 -14.37 -9.32
N HIS A 92 -4.79 -15.29 -9.83
CA HIS A 92 -5.24 -16.59 -10.32
C HIS A 92 -5.35 -17.64 -9.20
N ASP A 93 -4.30 -17.79 -8.41
CA ASP A 93 -4.15 -18.96 -7.52
C ASP A 93 -4.48 -18.68 -6.06
N TRP A 94 -4.33 -17.46 -5.59
CA TRP A 94 -4.79 -17.08 -4.26
C TRP A 94 -6.30 -16.72 -4.33
N PRO A 95 -7.10 -17.09 -3.32
CA PRO A 95 -6.76 -17.77 -2.06
C PRO A 95 -6.81 -19.31 -2.13
N VAL A 96 -7.46 -19.90 -3.13
CA VAL A 96 -7.83 -21.33 -3.10
C VAL A 96 -6.64 -22.28 -3.27
N ARG A 97 -5.75 -22.00 -4.22
CA ARG A 97 -4.60 -22.85 -4.59
C ARG A 97 -3.30 -22.46 -3.89
N TRP A 98 -3.27 -21.30 -3.24
CA TRP A 98 -2.10 -20.81 -2.51
C TRP A 98 -2.47 -20.22 -1.14
N LYS A 99 -3.16 -21.01 -0.32
CA LYS A 99 -3.74 -20.58 0.96
C LYS A 99 -2.73 -19.98 1.93
N THR A 100 -1.51 -20.53 1.97
CA THR A 100 -0.48 -20.14 2.95
C THR A 100 0.26 -18.86 2.57
N PHE A 101 -0.02 -18.25 1.41
CA PHE A 101 0.74 -17.10 0.91
C PHE A 101 0.87 -15.97 1.94
N ILE A 102 -0.26 -15.48 2.50
CA ILE A 102 -0.24 -14.38 3.49
C ILE A 102 0.47 -14.79 4.79
N PRO A 103 0.17 -15.95 5.42
CA PRO A 103 0.93 -16.42 6.57
C PRO A 103 2.44 -16.55 6.31
N ASP A 104 2.83 -17.12 5.17
CA ASP A 104 4.23 -17.40 4.84
C ASP A 104 5.02 -16.11 4.61
N ILE A 105 4.46 -15.16 3.85
CA ILE A 105 5.12 -13.86 3.61
C ILE A 105 5.20 -13.03 4.90
N VAL A 106 4.19 -13.07 5.77
CA VAL A 106 4.24 -12.41 7.09
C VAL A 106 5.34 -13.02 7.96
N SER A 107 5.45 -14.35 7.98
CA SER A 107 6.52 -15.05 8.69
C SER A 107 7.91 -14.67 8.17
N ALA A 108 8.11 -14.72 6.85
CA ALA A 108 9.37 -14.34 6.20
C ALA A 108 9.74 -12.87 6.48
N SER A 109 8.76 -11.97 6.52
CA SER A 109 8.97 -10.53 6.78
C SER A 109 9.55 -10.24 8.16
N ARG A 110 9.45 -11.18 9.12
CA ARG A 110 10.02 -11.01 10.46
C ARG A 110 11.51 -11.39 10.53
N THR A 111 12.07 -11.95 9.46
CA THR A 111 13.46 -12.43 9.43
C THR A 111 14.47 -11.40 8.93
N SER A 112 14.02 -10.43 8.13
CA SER A 112 14.85 -9.35 7.59
C SER A 112 14.00 -8.11 7.30
N GLU A 113 14.52 -6.93 7.64
CA GLU A 113 13.82 -5.65 7.40
C GLU A 113 13.69 -5.34 5.90
N THR A 114 14.63 -5.76 5.05
CA THR A 114 14.54 -5.54 3.59
C THR A 114 13.52 -6.48 2.94
N LEU A 115 13.41 -7.72 3.44
CA LEU A 115 12.33 -8.62 3.06
C LEU A 115 10.99 -8.05 3.51
N CYS A 116 10.90 -7.54 4.74
CA CYS A 116 9.71 -6.87 5.25
C CYS A 116 9.31 -5.69 4.36
N GLU A 117 10.26 -4.85 3.96
CA GLU A 117 10.01 -3.71 3.09
C GLU A 117 9.45 -4.15 1.74
N ASN A 118 10.02 -5.20 1.16
CA ASN A 118 9.49 -5.73 -0.10
C ASN A 118 8.09 -6.35 0.07
N SER A 119 7.83 -7.05 1.18
CA SER A 119 6.51 -7.59 1.49
C SER A 119 5.45 -6.50 1.61
N MET A 120 5.79 -5.34 2.20
CA MET A 120 4.89 -4.18 2.27
C MET A 120 4.49 -3.71 0.85
N ARG A 121 5.45 -3.65 -0.08
CA ARG A 121 5.19 -3.32 -1.49
C ARG A 121 4.29 -4.36 -2.16
N ILE A 122 4.51 -5.64 -1.91
CA ILE A 122 3.66 -6.73 -2.42
C ILE A 122 2.22 -6.61 -1.89
N PHE A 123 2.05 -6.36 -0.59
CA PHE A 123 0.72 -6.15 0.00
C PHE A 123 0.01 -4.94 -0.59
N LYS A 124 0.72 -3.82 -0.79
CA LYS A 124 0.17 -2.63 -1.43
C LYS A 124 -0.35 -2.97 -2.84
N LEU A 125 0.49 -3.55 -3.68
CA LEU A 125 0.13 -3.96 -5.05
C LEU A 125 -1.07 -4.93 -5.06
N LEU A 126 -1.09 -5.90 -4.15
CA LEU A 126 -2.19 -6.85 -4.02
C LEU A 126 -3.51 -6.14 -3.66
N SER A 127 -3.48 -5.19 -2.73
CA SER A 127 -4.66 -4.41 -2.36
C SER A 127 -5.16 -3.54 -3.53
N GLU A 128 -4.26 -2.83 -4.22
CA GLU A 128 -4.61 -2.00 -5.39
C GLU A 128 -5.27 -2.85 -6.50
N GLU A 129 -4.69 -4.01 -6.83
CA GLU A 129 -5.25 -4.93 -7.82
C GLU A 129 -6.65 -5.46 -7.42
N VAL A 130 -6.86 -5.75 -6.14
CA VAL A 130 -8.13 -6.32 -5.65
C VAL A 130 -9.21 -5.26 -5.43
N PHE A 131 -8.86 -4.05 -5.00
CA PHE A 131 -9.83 -3.02 -4.61
C PHE A 131 -9.96 -1.88 -5.61
N GLU A 132 -8.90 -1.48 -6.29
CA GLU A 132 -8.86 -0.36 -7.23
C GLU A 132 -9.04 -0.83 -8.69
N PHE A 133 -8.18 -1.74 -9.17
CA PHE A 133 -8.13 -2.13 -10.58
C PHE A 133 -9.02 -3.33 -10.95
N SER A 134 -9.59 -4.01 -9.95
CA SER A 134 -10.42 -5.21 -10.12
C SER A 134 -11.58 -5.07 -11.13
N ARG A 135 -12.05 -3.84 -11.41
CA ARG A 135 -13.11 -3.56 -12.39
C ARG A 135 -12.68 -3.73 -13.86
N LEU A 136 -11.38 -3.68 -14.14
CA LEU A 136 -10.84 -3.71 -15.50
C LEU A 136 -10.59 -5.14 -15.99
N ASP A 137 -10.23 -6.04 -15.07
CA ASP A 137 -9.58 -7.31 -15.44
C ASP A 137 -10.22 -8.57 -14.85
N LEU A 138 -11.02 -8.46 -13.79
CA LEU A 138 -11.58 -9.62 -13.07
C LEU A 138 -13.10 -9.71 -13.18
N THR A 139 -13.62 -10.94 -13.15
CA THR A 139 -15.06 -11.16 -13.05
C THR A 139 -15.58 -10.71 -11.68
N GLN A 140 -16.83 -10.27 -11.60
CA GLN A 140 -17.44 -9.83 -10.34
C GLN A 140 -17.35 -10.91 -9.23
N ALA A 141 -17.51 -12.18 -9.59
CA ALA A 141 -17.40 -13.30 -8.66
C ALA A 141 -15.98 -13.44 -8.10
N LYS A 142 -14.95 -13.35 -8.96
CA LYS A 142 -13.54 -13.44 -8.53
C LYS A 142 -13.15 -12.24 -7.68
N THR A 143 -13.55 -11.03 -8.06
CA THR A 143 -13.31 -9.81 -7.27
C THR A 143 -13.92 -9.94 -5.87
N LYS A 144 -15.16 -10.42 -5.77
CA LYS A 144 -15.81 -10.65 -4.47
C LYS A 144 -15.06 -11.68 -3.64
N GLU A 145 -14.62 -12.79 -4.24
CA GLU A 145 -13.82 -13.82 -3.56
C GLU A 145 -12.51 -13.22 -3.00
N LEU A 146 -11.73 -12.51 -3.82
CA LEU A 146 -10.46 -11.91 -3.40
C LEU A 146 -10.66 -10.89 -2.27
N LYS A 147 -11.69 -10.02 -2.36
CA LYS A 147 -11.99 -9.04 -1.32
C LYS A 147 -12.35 -9.70 0.02
N VAL A 148 -13.18 -10.73 0.01
CA VAL A 148 -13.57 -11.46 1.23
C VAL A 148 -12.35 -12.10 1.88
N ASN A 149 -11.49 -12.75 1.11
CA ASN A 149 -10.31 -13.42 1.65
C ASN A 149 -9.24 -12.42 2.12
N LEU A 150 -9.09 -11.26 1.45
CA LEU A 150 -8.10 -10.27 1.89
C LEU A 150 -8.54 -9.63 3.20
N ASN A 151 -9.85 -9.42 3.38
CA ASN A 151 -10.42 -8.99 4.64
C ASN A 151 -10.22 -10.03 5.77
N SER A 152 -10.39 -11.32 5.48
CA SER A 152 -10.19 -12.36 6.51
C SER A 152 -8.74 -12.49 6.95
N GLU A 153 -7.80 -12.28 6.03
CA GLU A 153 -6.34 -12.34 6.31
C GLU A 153 -5.77 -11.00 6.79
N PHE A 154 -6.55 -9.91 6.77
CA PHE A 154 -6.04 -8.57 7.08
C PHE A 154 -5.47 -8.45 8.50
N GLY A 155 -5.98 -9.23 9.45
CA GLY A 155 -5.45 -9.24 10.83
C GLY A 155 -3.94 -9.50 10.87
N LEU A 156 -3.44 -10.47 10.08
CA LEU A 156 -2.01 -10.79 10.01
C LEU A 156 -1.18 -9.65 9.40
N ILE A 157 -1.72 -9.01 8.36
CA ILE A 157 -1.07 -7.87 7.68
C ILE A 157 -1.02 -6.67 8.63
N HIS A 158 -2.13 -6.38 9.32
CA HIS A 158 -2.23 -5.31 10.29
C HIS A 158 -1.25 -5.50 11.45
N GLU A 159 -1.18 -6.70 12.03
CA GLU A 159 -0.22 -7.02 13.09
C GLU A 159 1.22 -6.81 12.62
N LEU A 160 1.55 -7.14 11.37
CA LEU A 160 2.87 -6.87 10.80
C LEU A 160 3.12 -5.36 10.64
N CYS A 161 2.16 -4.60 10.11
CA CYS A 161 2.29 -3.14 9.99
C CYS A 161 2.53 -2.49 11.35
N VAL A 162 1.72 -2.81 12.35
CA VAL A 162 1.89 -2.29 13.72
C VAL A 162 3.23 -2.73 14.32
N PHE A 163 3.63 -3.98 14.11
CA PHE A 163 4.94 -4.47 14.54
C PHE A 163 6.08 -3.64 13.93
N VAL A 164 6.03 -3.34 12.64
CA VAL A 164 7.05 -2.52 11.98
C VAL A 164 7.08 -1.12 12.58
N LEU A 165 5.94 -0.44 12.69
CA LEU A 165 5.86 0.93 13.24
C LEU A 165 6.40 1.03 14.67
N CYS A 166 6.28 -0.04 15.46
CA CYS A 166 6.84 -0.12 16.81
C CYS A 166 8.35 -0.38 16.85
N ASN A 167 8.86 -1.26 15.98
CA ASN A 167 10.14 -1.93 16.21
C ASN A 167 11.27 -1.50 15.28
N THR A 168 10.99 -0.90 14.11
CA THR A 168 12.06 -0.44 13.22
C THR A 168 12.39 1.04 13.41
N ARG A 169 13.59 1.41 12.96
CA ARG A 169 14.02 2.79 12.74
C ARG A 169 14.46 3.04 11.29
N LYS A 170 14.35 2.05 10.40
CA LYS A 170 14.68 2.19 8.97
C LYS A 170 13.61 3.05 8.28
N PRO A 171 13.96 4.26 7.77
CA PRO A 171 12.96 5.15 7.19
C PRO A 171 12.24 4.58 5.98
N ASP A 172 12.94 3.82 5.13
CA ASP A 172 12.35 3.25 3.91
C ASP A 172 11.30 2.17 4.23
N LEU A 173 11.55 1.34 5.25
CA LEU A 173 10.59 0.35 5.71
C LEU A 173 9.34 1.03 6.30
N ILE A 174 9.52 2.04 7.17
CA ILE A 174 8.39 2.82 7.72
C ILE A 174 7.59 3.46 6.60
N ARG A 175 8.25 4.11 5.63
CA ARG A 175 7.58 4.72 4.48
C ARG A 175 6.80 3.70 3.67
N SER A 176 7.41 2.56 3.35
CA SER A 176 6.74 1.49 2.63
C SER A 176 5.53 0.95 3.38
N THR A 177 5.60 0.83 4.72
CA THR A 177 4.45 0.43 5.55
C THR A 177 3.34 1.47 5.53
N LEU A 178 3.67 2.76 5.60
CA LEU A 178 2.67 3.84 5.49
C LEU A 178 2.03 3.88 4.10
N ASP A 179 2.81 3.69 3.04
CA ASP A 179 2.32 3.57 1.65
C ASP A 179 1.39 2.36 1.47
N THR A 180 1.64 1.25 2.17
CA THR A 180 0.72 0.11 2.19
C THR A 180 -0.55 0.50 2.95
N LEU A 181 -0.42 1.06 4.16
CA LEU A 181 -1.56 1.45 4.99
C LEU A 181 -2.48 2.45 4.28
N SER A 182 -1.96 3.40 3.50
CA SER A 182 -2.80 4.37 2.78
C SER A 182 -3.82 3.72 1.85
N VAL A 183 -3.48 2.58 1.23
CA VAL A 183 -4.43 1.84 0.36
C VAL A 183 -5.39 0.98 1.18
N TYR A 184 -4.92 0.40 2.28
CA TYR A 184 -5.76 -0.46 3.12
C TYR A 184 -6.81 0.32 3.91
N LEU A 185 -6.46 1.51 4.40
CA LEU A 185 -7.34 2.37 5.20
C LEU A 185 -8.66 2.72 4.50
N THR A 186 -8.74 2.62 3.18
CA THR A 186 -9.94 2.93 2.40
C THR A 186 -11.03 1.86 2.48
N TRP A 187 -10.73 0.65 2.98
CA TRP A 187 -11.68 -0.48 2.98
C TRP A 187 -11.63 -1.38 4.21
N VAL A 188 -10.63 -1.26 5.09
CA VAL A 188 -10.49 -2.13 6.26
C VAL A 188 -11.57 -1.89 7.33
N PRO A 189 -11.90 -2.91 8.14
CA PRO A 189 -12.81 -2.73 9.27
C PRO A 189 -12.33 -1.66 10.27
N LEU A 190 -13.26 -0.81 10.73
CA LEU A 190 -12.97 0.35 11.57
C LEU A 190 -12.25 0.01 12.89
N GLY A 191 -12.48 -1.18 13.45
CA GLY A 191 -11.80 -1.63 14.68
C GLY A 191 -10.27 -1.63 14.55
N TYR A 192 -9.72 -1.94 13.38
CA TYR A 192 -8.27 -1.87 13.15
C TYR A 192 -7.73 -0.43 13.18
N ILE A 193 -8.57 0.57 12.93
CA ILE A 193 -8.18 1.98 12.92
C ILE A 193 -8.34 2.59 14.31
N PHE A 194 -9.52 2.44 14.91
CA PHE A 194 -9.91 3.16 16.13
C PHE A 194 -9.72 2.37 17.43
N GLU A 195 -9.69 1.04 17.38
CA GLU A 195 -9.51 0.19 18.57
C GLU A 195 -8.05 -0.31 18.71
N SER A 196 -7.19 0.05 17.75
CA SER A 196 -5.76 -0.25 17.78
C SER A 196 -4.91 1.01 18.01
N ASN A 197 -3.58 0.83 18.13
CA ASN A 197 -2.64 1.96 18.23
C ASN A 197 -2.29 2.60 16.86
N LEU A 198 -2.89 2.14 15.76
CA LEU A 198 -2.55 2.58 14.41
C LEU A 198 -2.68 4.10 14.25
N LEU A 199 -3.85 4.67 14.58
CA LEU A 199 -4.08 6.11 14.45
C LEU A 199 -3.10 6.94 15.29
N HIS A 200 -2.75 6.44 16.48
CA HIS A 200 -1.74 7.08 17.33
C HIS A 200 -0.37 7.13 16.65
N PHE A 201 0.08 6.03 16.04
CA PHE A 201 1.36 6.02 15.30
C PHE A 201 1.34 6.96 14.11
N LEU A 202 0.24 7.01 13.34
CA LEU A 202 0.11 7.93 12.21
C LEU A 202 0.26 9.40 12.66
N LEU A 203 -0.41 9.78 13.76
CA LEU A 203 -0.31 11.12 14.34
C LEU A 203 1.09 11.44 14.88
N GLN A 204 1.81 10.46 15.42
CA GLN A 204 3.20 10.64 15.89
C GLN A 204 4.22 10.75 14.75
N LEU A 205 3.97 10.07 13.62
CA LEU A 205 4.85 10.10 12.45
C LEU A 205 4.63 11.35 11.60
N PHE A 206 3.41 11.87 11.56
CA PHE A 206 3.03 13.08 10.83
C PHE A 206 3.98 14.29 10.97
N PRO A 207 4.39 14.74 12.18
CA PRO A 207 5.26 15.91 12.29
C PRO A 207 6.67 15.69 11.71
N GLN A 208 7.10 14.43 11.57
CA GLN A 208 8.46 14.07 11.17
C GLN A 208 8.65 14.28 9.65
N PRO A 209 9.62 15.10 9.19
CA PRO A 209 9.78 15.45 7.77
C PRO A 209 9.86 14.24 6.81
N ALA A 210 10.51 13.15 7.24
CA ALA A 210 10.71 11.96 6.41
C ALA A 210 9.41 11.18 6.09
N PHE A 211 8.37 11.36 6.92
CA PHE A 211 7.12 10.59 6.89
C PHE A 211 5.89 11.47 6.71
N ARG A 212 6.00 12.78 6.92
CA ARG A 212 4.91 13.75 6.97
C ARG A 212 3.89 13.59 5.85
N ASN A 213 4.35 13.54 4.60
CA ASN A 213 3.47 13.46 3.44
C ASN A 213 2.67 12.16 3.39
N VAL A 214 3.32 11.02 3.55
CA VAL A 214 2.63 9.71 3.51
C VAL A 214 1.76 9.48 4.75
N ALA A 215 2.21 9.94 5.93
CA ALA A 215 1.39 9.90 7.14
C ALA A 215 0.13 10.77 6.99
N LEU A 216 0.25 11.98 6.42
CA LEU A 216 -0.90 12.85 6.14
C LEU A 216 -1.88 12.21 5.14
N GLN A 217 -1.38 11.48 4.14
CA GLN A 217 -2.24 10.71 3.24
C GLN A 217 -3.03 9.65 4.00
N CYS A 218 -2.39 8.84 4.86
CA CYS A 218 -3.09 7.89 5.72
C CYS A 218 -4.14 8.58 6.63
N LEU A 219 -3.78 9.70 7.26
CA LEU A 219 -4.69 10.47 8.10
C LEU A 219 -5.86 11.07 7.31
N THR A 220 -5.64 11.42 6.05
CA THR A 220 -6.70 11.90 5.14
C THR A 220 -7.70 10.78 4.86
N GLU A 221 -7.23 9.57 4.55
CA GLU A 221 -8.11 8.41 4.35
C GLU A 221 -8.95 8.13 5.61
N VAL A 222 -8.33 8.16 6.79
CA VAL A 222 -9.06 8.02 8.07
C VAL A 222 -10.08 9.14 8.26
N GLY A 223 -9.68 10.39 8.00
CA GLY A 223 -10.50 11.59 8.19
C GLY A 223 -11.67 11.73 7.25
N MET A 224 -11.72 10.96 6.17
CA MET A 224 -12.82 10.94 5.20
C MET A 224 -13.83 9.80 5.46
N LEU A 225 -13.58 8.94 6.45
CA LEU A 225 -14.46 7.81 6.76
C LEU A 225 -15.81 8.28 7.30
N VAL A 226 -16.87 8.04 6.52
CA VAL A 226 -18.26 8.31 6.95
C VAL A 226 -18.79 7.08 7.68
N VAL A 227 -18.96 7.20 9.00
CA VAL A 227 -19.35 6.11 9.89
C VAL A 227 -20.47 6.55 10.85
N GLY A 228 -20.99 5.61 11.63
CA GLY A 228 -22.05 5.90 12.60
C GLY A 228 -21.62 6.84 13.74
N PRO A 229 -22.59 7.44 14.45
CA PRO A 229 -22.32 8.43 15.51
C PRO A 229 -21.52 7.88 16.69
N GLU A 230 -21.43 6.56 16.85
CA GLU A 230 -20.63 5.87 17.87
C GLU A 230 -19.12 6.20 17.80
N PHE A 231 -18.63 6.66 16.64
CA PHE A 231 -17.23 7.06 16.46
C PHE A 231 -17.00 8.59 16.56
N ASN A 232 -18.03 9.40 16.79
CA ASN A 232 -17.91 10.87 16.78
C ASN A 232 -16.83 11.40 17.75
N SER A 233 -16.75 10.81 18.95
CA SER A 233 -15.76 11.21 19.96
C SER A 233 -14.32 10.94 19.53
N GLN A 234 -14.11 9.87 18.77
CA GLN A 234 -12.83 9.46 18.23
C GLN A 234 -12.39 10.43 17.13
N PHE A 235 -13.30 10.88 16.25
CA PHE A 235 -13.00 11.89 15.24
C PHE A 235 -12.69 13.28 15.83
N ILE A 236 -13.41 13.70 16.87
CA ILE A 236 -13.10 14.96 17.59
C ILE A 236 -11.70 14.88 18.22
N THR A 237 -11.39 13.75 18.88
CA THR A 237 -10.06 13.52 19.47
C THR A 237 -8.97 13.50 18.40
N PHE A 238 -9.20 12.78 17.31
CA PHE A 238 -8.31 12.71 16.17
C PHE A 238 -8.00 14.11 15.62
N TYR A 239 -9.02 14.88 15.27
CA TYR A 239 -8.85 16.23 14.73
C TYR A 239 -8.10 17.15 15.70
N THR A 240 -8.43 17.08 17.00
CA THR A 240 -7.76 17.89 18.03
C THR A 240 -6.27 17.59 18.13
N VAL A 241 -5.88 16.30 18.15
CA VAL A 241 -4.47 15.90 18.19
C VAL A 241 -3.77 16.27 16.88
N PHE A 242 -4.43 16.05 15.74
CA PHE A 242 -3.90 16.45 14.44
C PHE A 242 -3.60 17.94 14.38
N MET A 243 -4.54 18.81 14.77
CA MET A 243 -4.35 20.26 14.79
C MET A 243 -3.20 20.68 15.71
N THR A 244 -3.07 20.03 16.87
CA THR A 244 -1.94 20.27 17.78
C THR A 244 -0.60 19.96 17.14
N GLN A 245 -0.49 18.86 16.39
CA GLN A 245 0.73 18.51 15.65
C GLN A 245 0.95 19.43 14.45
N LEU A 246 -0.11 19.79 13.71
CA LEU A 246 -0.03 20.65 12.54
C LEU A 246 0.52 22.02 12.91
N GLN A 247 0.07 22.61 14.02
CA GLN A 247 0.56 23.93 14.47
C GLN A 247 2.05 23.95 14.82
N GLN A 248 2.65 22.78 15.13
CA GLN A 248 4.10 22.67 15.32
C GLN A 248 4.85 22.61 13.98
N VAL A 249 4.21 22.08 12.93
CA VAL A 249 4.79 21.95 11.59
C VAL A 249 4.60 23.23 10.77
N VAL A 250 3.41 23.83 10.85
CA VAL A 250 2.99 25.05 10.18
C VAL A 250 2.40 25.97 11.24
N PRO A 251 3.15 26.96 11.76
CA PRO A 251 2.61 27.90 12.73
C PRO A 251 1.41 28.69 12.17
N PRO A 252 0.43 29.12 13.00
CA PRO A 252 -0.82 29.79 12.57
C PRO A 252 -0.69 31.08 11.77
N ASN A 253 0.51 31.67 11.66
CA ASN A 253 0.76 32.90 10.91
C ASN A 253 1.62 32.66 9.65
N THR A 254 1.76 31.40 9.23
CA THR A 254 2.55 31.06 8.05
C THR A 254 1.82 31.51 6.79
N ASN A 255 2.50 32.28 5.94
CA ASN A 255 1.98 32.61 4.62
C ASN A 255 2.09 31.38 3.70
N ILE A 256 1.04 30.55 3.68
CA ILE A 256 1.00 29.30 2.92
C ILE A 256 1.21 29.51 1.41
N PRO A 257 0.57 30.50 0.74
CA PRO A 257 0.83 30.79 -0.66
C PRO A 257 2.32 31.07 -0.97
N GLU A 258 2.96 31.94 -0.19
CA GLU A 258 4.38 32.26 -0.38
C GLU A 258 5.30 31.06 -0.07
N ALA A 259 4.95 30.27 0.95
CA ALA A 259 5.67 29.03 1.29
C ALA A 259 5.53 27.96 0.19
N TYR A 260 4.39 27.90 -0.50
CA TYR A 260 4.17 27.01 -1.64
C TYR A 260 4.99 27.43 -2.86
N GLU A 261 4.95 28.71 -3.23
CA GLU A 261 5.70 29.25 -4.37
C GLU A 261 7.22 29.06 -4.24
N ARG A 262 7.75 29.17 -3.03
CA ARG A 262 9.18 28.99 -2.73
C ARG A 262 9.56 27.57 -2.32
N GLY A 263 8.57 26.71 -2.11
CA GLY A 263 8.77 25.37 -1.58
C GLY A 263 9.33 24.40 -2.63
N ALA A 264 10.07 23.40 -2.17
CA ALA A 264 10.44 22.24 -2.97
C ALA A 264 9.22 21.31 -3.21
N ASP A 265 9.34 20.36 -4.13
CA ASP A 265 8.28 19.40 -4.49
C ASP A 265 7.59 18.75 -3.28
N GLU A 266 8.36 18.31 -2.27
CA GLU A 266 7.80 17.70 -1.06
C GLU A 266 6.98 18.68 -0.20
N GLN A 267 7.34 19.97 -0.19
CA GLN A 267 6.59 21.00 0.53
C GLN A 267 5.32 21.39 -0.24
N GLN A 268 5.40 21.47 -1.56
CA GLN A 268 4.22 21.71 -2.40
C GLN A 268 3.22 20.55 -2.28
N LYS A 269 3.71 19.30 -2.33
CA LYS A 269 2.91 18.10 -2.08
C LYS A 269 2.30 18.10 -0.68
N PHE A 270 3.01 18.58 0.32
CA PHE A 270 2.49 18.72 1.68
C PHE A 270 1.30 19.68 1.75
N VAL A 271 1.41 20.86 1.15
CA VAL A 271 0.30 21.84 1.10
C VAL A 271 -0.90 21.24 0.37
N GLN A 272 -0.68 20.53 -0.76
CA GLN A 272 -1.75 19.84 -1.47
C GLN A 272 -2.43 18.77 -0.59
N ASN A 273 -1.65 17.92 0.08
CA ASN A 273 -2.17 16.91 0.98
C ASN A 273 -2.94 17.54 2.16
N LEU A 274 -2.52 18.71 2.64
CA LEU A 274 -3.20 19.43 3.72
C LEU A 274 -4.57 19.95 3.27
N ALA A 275 -4.65 20.51 2.06
CA ALA A 275 -5.92 20.91 1.46
C ALA A 275 -6.86 19.71 1.29
N LEU A 276 -6.34 18.56 0.82
CA LEU A 276 -7.12 17.31 0.71
C LEU A 276 -7.62 16.83 2.08
N PHE A 277 -6.79 16.87 3.10
CA PHE A 277 -7.18 16.53 4.47
C PHE A 277 -8.33 17.39 4.96
N PHE A 278 -8.18 18.72 4.93
CA PHE A 278 -9.19 19.63 5.46
C PHE A 278 -10.49 19.58 4.67
N THR A 279 -10.43 19.63 3.34
CA THR A 279 -11.63 19.55 2.50
C THR A 279 -12.36 18.23 2.67
N GLY A 280 -11.62 17.12 2.77
CA GLY A 280 -12.17 15.79 3.05
C GLY A 280 -12.82 15.69 4.44
N PHE A 281 -12.07 16.09 5.48
CA PHE A 281 -12.51 16.02 6.87
C PHE A 281 -13.74 16.90 7.11
N PHE A 282 -13.72 18.15 6.66
CA PHE A 282 -14.86 19.06 6.85
C PHE A 282 -16.09 18.58 6.08
N LYS A 283 -15.92 18.06 4.87
CA LYS A 283 -17.05 17.48 4.13
C LYS A 283 -17.73 16.34 4.89
N ALA A 284 -16.96 15.53 5.62
CA ALA A 284 -17.49 14.39 6.37
C ALA A 284 -17.98 14.76 7.79
N HIS A 285 -17.32 15.71 8.46
CA HIS A 285 -17.40 15.86 9.92
C HIS A 285 -17.55 17.30 10.43
N ILE A 286 -17.80 18.31 9.57
CA ILE A 286 -17.89 19.72 10.02
C ILE A 286 -18.91 19.93 11.14
N SER A 287 -20.04 19.24 11.10
CA SER A 287 -21.09 19.35 12.13
C SER A 287 -20.62 18.90 13.52
N LEU A 288 -19.67 17.96 13.59
CA LEU A 288 -19.04 17.56 14.86
C LEU A 288 -18.20 18.69 15.44
N LEU A 289 -17.58 19.49 14.57
CA LEU A 289 -16.76 20.62 14.97
C LEU A 289 -17.59 21.87 15.31
N GLU A 290 -18.87 21.93 14.92
CA GLU A 290 -19.78 23.02 15.29
C GLU A 290 -20.51 22.77 16.63
N SER A 291 -20.33 21.59 17.22
CA SER A 291 -21.15 21.12 18.34
C SER A 291 -20.84 21.79 19.68
N THR A 292 -19.60 22.22 19.93
CA THR A 292 -19.22 22.91 21.17
C THR A 292 -18.38 24.15 20.87
N PRO A 293 -18.33 25.15 21.77
CA PRO A 293 -17.48 26.33 21.59
C PRO A 293 -16.00 25.98 21.38
N GLU A 294 -15.51 24.94 22.05
CA GLU A 294 -14.13 24.48 21.96
C GLU A 294 -13.83 23.87 20.59
N THR A 295 -14.70 22.97 20.10
CA THR A 295 -14.51 22.37 18.77
C THR A 295 -14.70 23.39 17.66
N HIS A 296 -15.58 24.37 17.86
CA HIS A 296 -15.81 25.46 16.91
C HIS A 296 -14.59 26.38 16.78
N ALA A 297 -13.90 26.67 17.89
CA ALA A 297 -12.64 27.41 17.83
C ALA A 297 -11.57 26.65 17.02
N MET A 298 -11.50 25.32 17.14
CA MET A 298 -10.58 24.48 16.35
C MET A 298 -10.97 24.38 14.88
N LEU A 299 -12.27 24.46 14.55
CA LEU A 299 -12.75 24.58 13.18
C LEU A 299 -12.25 25.86 12.53
N ILE A 300 -12.42 27.00 13.20
CA ILE A 300 -11.97 28.30 12.68
C ILE A 300 -10.47 28.27 12.36
N VAL A 301 -9.66 27.78 13.31
CA VAL A 301 -8.21 27.66 13.10
C VAL A 301 -7.87 26.71 11.95
N GLY A 302 -8.64 25.63 11.74
CA GLY A 302 -8.44 24.73 10.61
C GLY A 302 -8.79 25.38 9.26
N LEU A 303 -9.85 26.19 9.22
CA LEU A 303 -10.26 26.93 8.03
C LEU A 303 -9.21 27.97 7.61
N ASP A 304 -8.42 28.52 8.54
CA ASP A 304 -7.32 29.44 8.21
C ASP A 304 -6.17 28.77 7.43
N TYR A 305 -6.10 27.43 7.39
CA TYR A 305 -5.11 26.69 6.58
C TYR A 305 -5.57 26.40 5.14
N LEU A 306 -6.81 26.74 4.76
CA LEU A 306 -7.37 26.58 3.41
C LEU A 306 -7.31 27.89 2.63
#